data_AF-A0A7L4NXB4-F1
#
_entry.id   AF-A0A7L4NXB4-F1
#
_cell.length_a   1.000
_cell.length_b   1.000
_cell.length_c   1.000
_cell.angle_alpha   90.00
_cell.angle_beta   90.00
_cell.angle_gamma   90.00
#
_symmetry.space_group_name_H-M   'P 1'
#
loop_
_entity.id
_entity.type
_entity.pdbx_description
1 polymer ?
#
loop_
_entity_poly.entity_id
_entity_poly.type
_entity_poly.pdbx_seq_one_letter_code
_entity_poly.pdbx_strand_id
1 'polypeptide(L)'
;MWDSSKDYRLLVAQKSVELFLRTVEGANLRGKWNKKKALKSARDMVPEIQSLYYSYLDPVEISKTPQISSLEDGALEIVDALGGEDWHHQFLELAARGEKDKLTESVAKIKFFLNTISGLKRRLQLGEINDPVIAIDIVTGLVSSAGKHPQSDKLLICNVNLGERAVTVVTNDLTVKDGNHVAVALLPPAVFQGVTSEGMFLGAGEGILKDVKGGLGDIPHGIPLEALNETRNFTETFLK
;
A
#
# COMPACT_ATOMS: atom_id res chain seq x y z
N MET A 1 22.51 -1.43 18.54
CA MET A 1 22.96 -0.80 17.29
C MET A 1 22.19 -1.46 16.17
N TRP A 2 21.09 -0.83 15.78
CA TRP A 2 20.25 -1.26 14.69
C TRP A 2 20.95 -1.07 13.33
N ASP A 3 20.94 -2.10 12.48
CA ASP A 3 21.43 -1.97 11.10
C ASP A 3 20.31 -1.40 10.21
N SER A 4 20.17 -0.07 10.23
CA SER A 4 19.13 0.66 9.50
C SER A 4 19.19 0.44 7.98
N SER A 5 20.32 -0.01 7.43
CA SER A 5 20.45 -0.34 6.01
C SER A 5 19.69 -1.61 5.60
N LYS A 6 19.36 -2.46 6.58
CA LYS A 6 18.59 -3.71 6.40
C LYS A 6 17.17 -3.61 6.91
N ASP A 7 16.71 -2.43 7.32
CA ASP A 7 15.36 -2.24 7.83
C ASP A 7 14.33 -2.36 6.70
N TYR A 8 13.50 -3.41 6.74
CA TYR A 8 12.48 -3.64 5.71
C TYR A 8 11.55 -2.44 5.51
N ARG A 9 11.24 -1.66 6.55
CA ARG A 9 10.34 -0.49 6.45
C ARG A 9 10.95 0.59 5.57
N LEU A 10 12.25 0.85 5.73
CA LEU A 10 12.97 1.83 4.93
C LEU A 10 13.22 1.29 3.50
N LEU A 11 13.51 0.00 3.35
CA LEU A 11 13.64 -0.67 2.04
C LEU A 11 12.35 -0.55 1.21
N VAL A 12 11.20 -0.83 1.83
CA VAL A 12 9.89 -0.70 1.17
C VAL A 12 9.59 0.77 0.84
N ALA A 13 9.93 1.71 1.74
CA ALA A 13 9.76 3.14 1.47
C ALA A 13 10.54 3.56 0.22
N GLN A 14 11.82 3.21 0.11
CA GLN A 14 12.62 3.55 -1.08
C GLN A 14 12.04 2.91 -2.35
N LYS A 15 11.73 1.61 -2.31
CA LYS A 15 11.19 0.90 -3.48
C LYS A 15 9.84 1.47 -3.91
N SER A 16 9.03 1.96 -2.97
CA SER A 16 7.77 2.64 -3.28
C SER A 16 7.97 3.98 -4.00
N VAL A 17 9.03 4.74 -3.69
CA VAL A 17 9.41 5.96 -4.44
C VAL A 17 9.76 5.59 -5.88
N GLU A 18 10.55 4.54 -6.10
CA GLU A 18 10.89 4.07 -7.44
C GLU A 18 9.65 3.65 -8.23
N LEU A 19 8.73 2.93 -7.59
CA LEU A 19 7.45 2.54 -8.17
C LEU A 19 6.63 3.77 -8.58
N PHE A 20 6.54 4.78 -7.71
CA PHE A 20 5.83 6.02 -8.00
C PHE A 20 6.43 6.76 -9.20
N LEU A 21 7.75 6.97 -9.22
CA LEU A 21 8.42 7.67 -10.31
C LEU A 21 8.16 6.98 -11.66
N ARG A 22 8.36 5.66 -11.73
CA ARG A 22 8.07 4.86 -12.94
C ARG A 22 6.60 4.96 -13.35
N THR A 23 5.69 4.90 -12.37
CA THR A 23 4.24 4.97 -12.62
C THR A 23 3.85 6.33 -13.19
N VAL A 24 4.25 7.43 -12.54
CA VAL A 24 3.89 8.79 -12.96
C VAL A 24 4.55 9.18 -14.28
N GLU A 25 5.76 8.67 -14.56
CA GLU A 25 6.43 8.88 -15.85
C GLU A 25 5.68 8.19 -16.99
N GLY A 26 5.25 6.94 -16.81
CA GLY A 26 4.56 6.14 -17.84
C GLY A 26 3.04 6.27 -17.90
N ALA A 27 2.38 6.77 -16.85
CA ALA A 27 0.91 6.87 -16.81
C ALA A 27 0.40 8.07 -17.62
N ASN A 28 -0.72 7.83 -18.33
CA ASN A 28 -1.46 8.88 -19.05
C ASN A 28 -2.46 9.59 -18.12
N LEU A 29 -1.94 10.25 -17.07
CA LEU A 29 -2.77 11.01 -16.13
C LEU A 29 -3.26 12.30 -16.79
N ARG A 30 -4.56 12.39 -17.07
CA ARG A 30 -5.21 13.54 -17.72
C ARG A 30 -5.71 14.55 -16.70
N GLY A 31 -5.99 15.78 -17.13
CA GLY A 31 -6.53 16.82 -16.26
C GLY A 31 -5.48 17.83 -15.78
N LYS A 32 -5.86 18.66 -14.81
CA LYS A 32 -5.02 19.73 -14.27
C LYS A 32 -4.27 19.23 -13.04
N TRP A 33 -3.00 18.89 -13.22
CA TRP A 33 -2.11 18.48 -12.14
C TRP A 33 -0.67 18.89 -12.50
N ASN A 34 0.21 18.97 -11.50
CA ASN A 34 1.59 19.41 -11.68
C ASN A 34 2.56 18.23 -11.66
N LYS A 35 2.70 17.56 -12.81
CA LYS A 35 3.62 16.43 -13.00
C LYS A 35 5.05 16.75 -12.57
N LYS A 36 5.55 17.92 -12.94
CA LYS A 36 6.92 18.34 -12.62
C LYS A 36 7.12 18.46 -11.10
N LYS A 37 6.16 19.05 -10.39
CA LYS A 37 6.20 19.17 -8.92
C LYS A 37 6.12 17.79 -8.28
N ALA A 38 5.15 16.96 -8.65
CA ALA A 38 4.99 15.62 -8.08
C ALA A 38 6.26 14.75 -8.24
N LEU A 39 6.85 14.74 -9.43
CA LEU A 39 8.10 14.01 -9.68
C LEU A 39 9.29 14.60 -8.93
N LYS A 40 9.35 15.92 -8.77
CA LYS A 40 10.42 16.57 -8.00
C LYS A 40 10.32 16.19 -6.52
N SER A 41 9.15 16.38 -5.89
CA SER A 41 8.94 16.05 -4.48
C SER A 41 9.26 14.58 -4.19
N ALA A 42 8.89 13.65 -5.08
CA ALA A 42 9.26 12.24 -4.93
C ALA A 42 10.77 11.96 -5.09
N ARG A 43 11.48 12.65 -6.00
CA ARG A 43 12.94 12.50 -6.13
C ARG A 43 13.67 13.06 -4.91
N ASP A 44 13.16 14.13 -4.33
CA ASP A 44 13.72 14.76 -3.13
C ASP A 44 13.56 13.85 -1.89
N MET A 45 12.66 12.85 -1.90
CA MET A 45 12.56 11.83 -0.84
C MET A 45 13.72 10.83 -0.83
N VAL A 46 14.36 10.57 -1.97
CA VAL A 46 15.45 9.59 -2.09
C VAL A 46 16.63 9.92 -1.16
N PRO A 47 17.22 11.14 -1.18
CA PRO A 47 18.30 11.48 -0.27
C PRO A 47 17.89 11.43 1.21
N GLU A 48 16.64 11.78 1.54
CA GLU A 48 16.12 11.66 2.92
C GLU A 48 16.15 10.21 3.39
N ILE A 49 15.63 9.27 2.59
CA ILE A 49 15.64 7.83 2.92
C ILE A 49 17.08 7.29 2.99
N GLN A 50 17.96 7.71 2.08
CA GLN A 50 19.38 7.31 2.12
C GLN A 50 20.07 7.79 3.39
N SER A 51 19.78 9.00 3.85
CA SER A 51 20.30 9.49 5.13
C SER A 51 19.86 8.61 6.32
N LEU A 52 18.65 8.03 6.26
CA LEU A 52 18.17 7.13 7.30
C LEU A 52 18.89 5.78 7.29
N TYR A 53 19.20 5.22 6.11
CA TYR A 53 19.95 3.96 6.01
C TYR A 53 21.30 3.99 6.69
N TYR A 54 22.04 5.09 6.57
CA TYR A 54 23.39 5.23 7.13
C TYR A 54 23.41 5.88 8.52
N SER A 55 22.24 6.01 9.17
CA SER A 55 22.13 6.64 10.48
C SER A 55 22.54 5.72 11.64
N TYR A 56 22.34 4.40 11.50
CA TYR A 56 22.51 3.40 12.56
C TYR A 56 21.72 3.70 13.85
N LEU A 57 20.71 4.57 13.75
CA LEU A 57 19.78 4.90 14.82
C LEU A 57 18.77 3.77 15.00
N ASP A 58 18.30 3.59 16.22
CA ASP A 58 17.24 2.62 16.48
C ASP A 58 15.90 3.15 15.90
N PRO A 59 14.96 2.28 15.49
CA PRO A 59 13.79 2.69 14.69
C PRO A 59 12.91 3.78 15.32
N VAL A 60 12.77 3.77 16.64
CA VAL A 60 12.02 4.80 17.37
C VAL A 60 12.70 6.16 17.29
N GLU A 61 14.04 6.19 17.26
CA GLU A 61 14.81 7.42 17.07
C GLU A 61 14.70 7.91 15.63
N ILE A 62 14.79 7.00 14.64
CA ILE A 62 14.53 7.30 13.22
C ILE A 62 13.16 7.98 13.07
N SER A 63 12.12 7.47 13.74
CA SER A 63 10.75 8.02 13.66
C SER A 63 10.61 9.50 14.11
N LYS A 64 11.63 10.03 14.78
CA LYS A 64 11.65 11.40 15.33
C LYS A 64 12.60 12.33 14.58
N THR A 65 13.27 11.85 13.53
CA THR A 65 14.24 12.67 12.80
C THR A 65 13.54 13.67 11.86
N PRO A 66 14.20 14.78 11.52
CA PRO A 66 13.67 15.73 10.54
C PRO A 66 13.37 15.09 9.17
N GLN A 67 14.14 14.08 8.77
CA GLN A 67 13.96 13.34 7.51
C GLN A 67 12.56 12.72 7.43
N ILE A 68 12.04 12.17 8.54
CA ILE A 68 10.68 11.61 8.56
C ILE A 68 9.63 12.70 8.32
N SER A 69 9.78 13.87 8.95
CA SER A 69 8.89 15.00 8.69
C SER A 69 9.00 15.50 7.24
N SER A 70 10.21 15.59 6.68
CA SER A 70 10.40 15.93 5.26
C SER A 70 9.70 14.95 4.31
N LEU A 71 9.69 13.65 4.65
CA LEU A 71 8.97 12.63 3.88
C LEU A 71 7.45 12.80 3.99
N GLU A 72 6.92 13.08 5.19
CA GLU A 72 5.50 13.37 5.42
C GLU A 72 5.06 14.62 4.62
N ASP A 73 5.82 15.71 4.70
CA ASP A 73 5.55 16.95 3.96
C ASP A 73 5.63 16.74 2.44
N GLY A 74 6.64 15.98 1.97
CA GLY A 74 6.77 15.62 0.57
C GLY A 74 5.59 14.81 0.04
N ALA A 75 4.98 13.94 0.87
CA ALA A 75 3.78 13.19 0.49
C ALA A 75 2.57 14.12 0.32
N LEU A 76 2.39 15.09 1.23
CA LEU A 76 1.35 16.12 1.14
C LEU A 76 1.53 16.98 -0.12
N GLU A 77 2.77 17.41 -0.41
CA GLU A 77 3.05 18.16 -1.64
C GLU A 77 2.72 17.38 -2.92
N ILE A 78 2.92 16.06 -2.90
CA ILE A 78 2.55 15.19 -4.02
C ILE A 78 1.03 15.13 -4.17
N VAL A 79 0.27 14.97 -3.07
CA VAL A 79 -1.21 14.99 -3.11
C VAL A 79 -1.71 16.32 -3.70
N ASP A 80 -1.19 17.45 -3.23
CA ASP A 80 -1.51 18.77 -3.79
C ASP A 80 -1.16 18.86 -5.28
N ALA A 81 0.01 18.34 -5.67
CA ALA A 81 0.45 18.35 -7.06
C ALA A 81 -0.41 17.44 -7.96
N LEU A 82 -1.00 16.37 -7.43
CA LEU A 82 -1.88 15.46 -8.16
C LEU A 82 -3.30 16.03 -8.34
N GLY A 83 -3.70 17.01 -7.54
CA GLY A 83 -5.02 17.65 -7.63
C GLY A 83 -5.80 17.74 -6.31
N GLY A 84 -5.13 17.56 -5.17
CA GLY A 84 -5.74 17.55 -3.83
C GLY A 84 -6.29 16.17 -3.44
N GLU A 85 -7.05 16.08 -2.36
CA GLU A 85 -7.55 14.82 -1.77
C GLU A 85 -8.26 13.90 -2.79
N ASP A 86 -9.08 14.47 -3.67
CA ASP A 86 -9.87 13.72 -4.65
C ASP A 86 -9.13 13.41 -5.97
N TRP A 87 -7.80 13.56 -6.02
CA TRP A 87 -6.98 13.39 -7.23
C TRP A 87 -7.29 12.08 -7.99
N HIS A 88 -7.53 10.99 -7.26
CA HIS A 88 -7.77 9.69 -7.87
C HIS A 88 -9.12 9.62 -8.60
N HIS A 89 -10.16 10.28 -8.09
CA HIS A 89 -11.46 10.35 -8.74
C HIS A 89 -11.35 11.17 -10.02
N GLN A 90 -10.67 12.31 -9.95
CA GLN A 90 -10.46 13.19 -11.10
C GLN A 90 -9.75 12.48 -12.25
N PHE A 91 -8.69 11.70 -11.97
CA PHE A 91 -8.01 10.93 -13.02
C PHE A 91 -8.92 9.85 -13.62
N LEU A 92 -9.63 9.08 -12.79
CA LEU A 92 -10.48 7.98 -13.26
C LEU A 92 -11.70 8.47 -14.06
N GLU A 93 -12.27 9.62 -13.72
CA GLU A 93 -13.39 10.24 -14.46
C GLU A 93 -12.97 10.70 -15.86
N LEU A 94 -11.73 11.16 -16.01
CA LEU A 94 -11.17 11.62 -17.28
C LEU A 94 -10.62 10.47 -18.14
N ALA A 95 -10.72 9.22 -17.68
CA ALA A 95 -10.20 8.05 -18.37
C ALA A 95 -10.97 7.75 -19.66
N ALA A 96 -10.25 7.47 -20.75
CA ALA A 96 -10.88 6.93 -21.95
C ALA A 96 -11.37 5.48 -21.70
N ARG A 97 -12.45 5.06 -22.41
CA ARG A 97 -13.08 3.72 -22.22
C ARG A 97 -12.10 2.53 -22.31
N GLY A 98 -11.01 2.63 -23.06
CA GLY A 98 -9.99 1.57 -23.19
C GLY A 98 -8.75 1.71 -22.30
N GLU A 99 -8.65 2.78 -21.51
CA GLU A 99 -7.49 3.07 -20.64
C GLU A 99 -7.81 2.87 -19.16
N LYS A 100 -9.07 2.59 -18.81
CA LYS A 100 -9.56 2.59 -17.43
C LYS A 100 -8.81 1.59 -16.54
N ASP A 101 -8.56 0.38 -17.01
CA ASP A 101 -7.91 -0.66 -16.20
C ASP A 101 -6.45 -0.29 -15.90
N LYS A 102 -5.69 0.12 -16.93
CA LYS A 102 -4.30 0.60 -16.79
C LYS A 102 -4.20 1.83 -15.90
N LEU A 103 -5.16 2.73 -16.00
CA LEU A 103 -5.20 3.92 -15.16
C LEU A 103 -5.55 3.56 -13.72
N THR A 104 -6.47 2.62 -13.50
CA THR A 104 -6.82 2.10 -12.16
C THR A 104 -5.60 1.46 -11.49
N GLU A 105 -4.82 0.67 -12.24
CA GLU A 105 -3.53 0.15 -11.78
C GLU A 105 -2.56 1.28 -11.40
N SER A 106 -2.43 2.31 -12.23
CA SER A 106 -1.53 3.43 -11.97
C SER A 106 -1.94 4.22 -10.72
N VAL A 107 -3.24 4.48 -10.56
CA VAL A 107 -3.82 5.13 -9.38
C VAL A 107 -3.56 4.29 -8.12
N ALA A 108 -3.78 2.98 -8.17
CA ALA A 108 -3.52 2.09 -7.05
C ALA A 108 -2.04 2.12 -6.63
N LYS A 109 -1.11 2.14 -7.59
CA LYS A 109 0.34 2.21 -7.30
C LYS A 109 0.72 3.51 -6.62
N ILE A 110 0.14 4.63 -7.06
CA ILE A 110 0.33 5.93 -6.41
C ILE A 110 -0.24 5.92 -4.99
N LYS A 111 -1.44 5.37 -4.78
CA LYS A 111 -2.03 5.20 -3.43
C LYS A 111 -1.14 4.36 -2.51
N PHE A 112 -0.60 3.25 -3.00
CA PHE A 112 0.33 2.40 -2.24
C PHE A 112 1.59 3.17 -1.83
N PHE A 113 2.17 3.95 -2.73
CA PHE A 113 3.31 4.81 -2.42
C PHE A 113 2.98 5.84 -1.34
N LEU A 114 1.89 6.61 -1.51
CA LEU A 114 1.48 7.62 -0.53
C LEU A 114 1.23 7.00 0.85
N ASN A 115 0.51 5.88 0.89
CA ASN A 115 0.28 5.13 2.12
C ASN A 115 1.59 4.65 2.77
N THR A 116 2.54 4.18 1.97
CA THR A 116 3.85 3.73 2.45
C THR A 116 4.61 4.88 3.09
N ILE A 117 4.71 6.04 2.43
CA ILE A 117 5.45 7.17 2.98
C ILE A 117 4.78 7.72 4.24
N SER A 118 3.48 8.03 4.18
CA SER A 118 2.74 8.58 5.32
C SER A 118 2.63 7.60 6.50
N GLY A 119 2.63 6.29 6.26
CA GLY A 119 2.61 5.26 7.30
C GLY A 119 3.99 4.89 7.86
N LEU A 120 5.09 5.39 7.30
CA LEU A 120 6.45 4.97 7.68
C LEU A 120 6.76 5.24 9.15
N LYS A 121 6.43 6.44 9.65
CA LYS A 121 6.66 6.84 11.04
C LYS A 121 6.00 5.89 12.04
N ARG A 122 4.73 5.56 11.82
CA ARG A 122 3.97 4.61 12.66
C ARG A 122 4.63 3.23 12.67
N ARG A 123 5.11 2.75 11.52
CA ARG A 123 5.78 1.44 11.42
C ARG A 123 7.14 1.42 12.11
N LEU A 124 7.89 2.53 12.07
CA LEU A 124 9.14 2.69 12.80
C LEU A 124 8.94 2.73 14.33
N GLN A 125 7.83 3.32 14.79
CA GLN A 125 7.48 3.37 16.22
C GLN A 125 7.19 2.00 16.84
N LEU A 126 7.01 0.94 16.04
CA LEU A 126 6.93 -0.44 16.52
C LEU A 126 8.25 -0.95 17.14
N GLY A 127 9.35 -0.22 16.97
CA GLY A 127 10.63 -0.52 17.59
C GLY A 127 11.51 -1.46 16.78
N GLU A 128 12.41 -2.15 17.48
CA GLU A 128 13.46 -3.02 16.94
C GLU A 128 12.91 -4.38 16.45
N ILE A 129 12.01 -4.31 15.46
CA ILE A 129 11.47 -5.46 14.75
C ILE A 129 11.93 -5.34 13.30
N ASN A 130 12.57 -6.38 12.76
CA ASN A 130 12.99 -6.41 11.35
C ASN A 130 12.32 -7.59 10.64
N ASP A 131 11.01 -7.46 10.43
CA ASP A 131 10.19 -8.46 9.73
C ASP A 131 9.54 -7.77 8.51
N PRO A 132 9.58 -8.36 7.31
CA PRO A 132 8.91 -7.80 6.13
C PRO A 132 7.44 -7.46 6.36
N VAL A 133 6.76 -8.17 7.27
CA VAL A 133 5.33 -7.97 7.53
C VAL A 133 5.00 -6.59 8.10
N ILE A 134 5.90 -6.00 8.89
CA ILE A 134 5.70 -4.68 9.48
C ILE A 134 6.17 -3.54 8.56
N ALA A 135 6.73 -3.89 7.41
CA ALA A 135 7.14 -2.95 6.37
C ALA A 135 5.99 -2.59 5.42
N ILE A 136 4.78 -3.08 5.68
CA ILE A 136 3.52 -2.69 5.04
C ILE A 136 2.46 -2.49 6.12
N ASP A 137 1.37 -1.83 5.77
CA ASP A 137 0.22 -1.73 6.67
C ASP A 137 -0.66 -2.98 6.54
N ILE A 138 -1.04 -3.55 7.68
CA ILE A 138 -2.06 -4.59 7.78
C ILE A 138 -3.18 -4.04 8.62
N VAL A 139 -4.38 -3.97 8.06
CA VAL A 139 -5.53 -3.32 8.67
C VAL A 139 -6.75 -4.20 8.64
N THR A 140 -7.62 -4.05 9.63
CA THR A 140 -8.92 -4.73 9.66
C THR A 140 -9.86 -4.06 8.66
N GLY A 141 -10.63 -4.87 7.91
CA GLY A 141 -11.60 -4.41 6.94
C GLY A 141 -12.89 -5.22 6.99
N LEU A 142 -13.95 -4.64 6.46
CA LEU A 142 -15.26 -5.28 6.28
C LEU A 142 -15.51 -5.50 4.79
N VAL A 143 -15.76 -6.74 4.38
CA VAL A 143 -16.14 -7.02 2.99
C VAL A 143 -17.53 -6.45 2.73
N SER A 144 -17.60 -5.39 1.92
CA SER A 144 -18.83 -4.72 1.52
C SER A 144 -19.56 -5.48 0.43
N SER A 145 -18.80 -6.10 -0.49
CA SER A 145 -19.35 -6.96 -1.54
C SER A 145 -18.31 -7.97 -2.02
N ALA A 146 -18.76 -9.17 -2.37
CA ALA A 146 -17.95 -10.21 -3.01
C ALA A 146 -18.63 -10.73 -4.29
N GLY A 147 -17.94 -10.67 -5.42
CA GLY A 147 -18.45 -11.10 -6.73
C GLY A 147 -17.45 -11.96 -7.49
N LYS A 148 -17.94 -12.85 -8.35
CA LYS A 148 -17.06 -13.67 -9.22
C LYS A 148 -16.26 -12.79 -10.18
N HIS A 149 -15.01 -13.16 -10.41
CA HIS A 149 -14.19 -12.50 -11.41
C HIS A 149 -14.78 -12.74 -12.82
N PRO A 150 -14.94 -11.71 -13.67
CA PRO A 150 -15.62 -11.84 -14.96
C PRO A 150 -14.87 -12.74 -15.97
N GLN A 151 -13.57 -12.97 -15.75
CA GLN A 151 -12.70 -13.74 -16.62
C GLN A 151 -12.07 -14.98 -15.94
N SER A 152 -12.45 -15.28 -14.69
CA SER A 152 -11.92 -16.44 -13.95
C SER A 152 -12.92 -17.00 -12.95
N ASP A 153 -13.22 -18.28 -13.07
CA ASP A 153 -14.08 -19.00 -12.12
C ASP A 153 -13.39 -19.32 -10.79
N LYS A 154 -12.08 -19.06 -10.70
CA LYS A 154 -11.24 -19.36 -9.52
C LYS A 154 -10.94 -18.15 -8.65
N LEU A 155 -11.47 -16.98 -9.01
CA LEU A 155 -11.20 -15.73 -8.30
C LEU A 155 -12.50 -15.02 -7.89
N LEU A 156 -12.47 -14.42 -6.71
CA LEU A 156 -13.44 -13.43 -6.24
C LEU A 156 -12.82 -12.03 -6.27
N ILE A 157 -13.64 -11.05 -6.59
CA ILE A 157 -13.38 -9.63 -6.43
C ILE A 157 -14.17 -9.17 -5.20
N CYS A 158 -13.46 -8.67 -4.20
CA CYS A 158 -14.03 -8.17 -2.98
C CYS A 158 -13.83 -6.65 -2.89
N ASN A 159 -14.90 -5.90 -2.64
CA ASN A 159 -14.80 -4.52 -2.19
C ASN A 159 -14.76 -4.51 -0.66
N VAL A 160 -13.73 -3.91 -0.08
CA VAL A 160 -13.47 -3.96 1.36
C VAL A 160 -13.44 -2.55 1.91
N ASN A 161 -14.31 -2.28 2.88
CA ASN A 161 -14.32 -1.05 3.64
C ASN A 161 -13.27 -1.09 4.76
N LEU A 162 -12.35 -0.13 4.75
CA LEU A 162 -11.28 0.05 5.74
C LEU A 162 -11.56 1.22 6.69
N GLY A 163 -12.80 1.72 6.77
CA GLY A 163 -13.19 2.88 7.56
C GLY A 163 -13.15 4.16 6.74
N GLU A 164 -11.95 4.72 6.51
CA GLU A 164 -11.77 5.99 5.79
C GLU A 164 -11.78 5.83 4.26
N ARG A 165 -11.55 4.61 3.76
CA ARG A 165 -11.53 4.30 2.33
C ARG A 165 -11.97 2.87 2.05
N ALA A 166 -12.32 2.61 0.80
CA ALA A 166 -12.53 1.26 0.29
C ALA A 166 -11.37 0.84 -0.61
N VAL A 167 -11.08 -0.46 -0.63
CA VAL A 167 -10.09 -1.08 -1.52
C VAL A 167 -10.69 -2.27 -2.24
N THR A 168 -10.18 -2.55 -3.44
CA THR A 168 -10.49 -3.79 -4.16
C THR A 168 -9.45 -4.86 -3.79
N VAL A 169 -9.89 -6.03 -3.35
CA VAL A 169 -9.03 -7.19 -3.08
C VAL A 169 -9.50 -8.37 -3.91
N VAL A 170 -8.58 -8.95 -4.68
CA VAL A 170 -8.83 -10.18 -5.44
C VAL A 170 -8.32 -11.37 -4.64
N THR A 171 -9.12 -12.43 -4.52
CA THR A 171 -8.75 -13.64 -3.77
C THR A 171 -9.15 -14.92 -4.50
N ASN A 172 -8.43 -16.01 -4.23
CA ASN A 172 -8.76 -17.37 -4.66
C ASN A 172 -9.67 -18.12 -3.68
N ASP A 173 -9.92 -17.60 -2.48
CA ASP A 173 -10.86 -18.20 -1.53
C ASP A 173 -12.30 -17.79 -1.91
N LEU A 174 -12.98 -18.70 -2.62
CA LEU A 174 -14.35 -18.50 -3.11
C LEU A 174 -15.41 -18.50 -2.00
N THR A 175 -15.01 -18.69 -0.74
CA THR A 175 -15.93 -18.74 0.42
C THR A 175 -16.09 -17.39 1.11
N VAL A 176 -15.32 -16.36 0.71
CA VAL A 176 -15.45 -14.99 1.21
C VAL A 176 -16.80 -14.41 0.80
N LYS A 177 -17.46 -13.71 1.74
CA LYS A 177 -18.80 -13.13 1.58
C LYS A 177 -18.89 -11.74 2.20
N ASP A 178 -19.91 -11.01 1.78
CA ASP A 178 -20.35 -9.75 2.38
C ASP A 178 -20.49 -9.90 3.90
N GLY A 179 -19.98 -8.93 4.65
CA GLY A 179 -19.98 -8.92 6.11
C GLY A 179 -18.80 -9.64 6.78
N ASN A 180 -17.93 -10.33 6.03
CA ASN A 180 -16.71 -10.91 6.61
C ASN A 180 -15.77 -9.81 7.14
N HIS A 181 -15.25 -10.03 8.34
CA HIS A 181 -14.21 -9.18 8.95
C HIS A 181 -12.85 -9.81 8.66
N VAL A 182 -12.04 -9.09 7.91
CA VAL A 182 -10.82 -9.60 7.29
C VAL A 182 -9.63 -8.72 7.66
N ALA A 183 -8.42 -9.28 7.62
CA ALA A 183 -7.20 -8.49 7.69
C ALA A 183 -6.67 -8.31 6.27
N VAL A 184 -6.41 -7.07 5.88
CA VAL A 184 -5.91 -6.69 4.56
C VAL A 184 -4.47 -6.21 4.68
N ALA A 185 -3.53 -6.93 4.08
CA ALA A 185 -2.18 -6.47 3.81
C ALA A 185 -2.20 -5.53 2.60
N LEU A 186 -1.86 -4.26 2.81
CA LEU A 186 -1.78 -3.23 1.77
C LEU A 186 -0.45 -3.34 1.02
N LEU A 187 -0.36 -4.41 0.23
CA LEU A 187 0.78 -4.73 -0.62
C LEU A 187 0.79 -3.88 -1.92
N PRO A 188 1.92 -3.85 -2.65
CA PRO A 188 1.95 -3.29 -4.00
C PRO A 188 0.82 -3.89 -4.86
N PRO A 189 0.05 -3.07 -5.60
CA PRO A 189 -1.09 -3.55 -6.36
C PRO A 189 -0.70 -4.57 -7.42
N ALA A 190 -1.59 -5.55 -7.64
CA ALA A 190 -1.43 -6.59 -8.64
C ALA A 190 -2.66 -6.65 -9.56
N VAL A 191 -2.44 -6.94 -10.85
CA VAL A 191 -3.52 -7.02 -11.84
C VAL A 191 -3.85 -8.48 -12.11
N PHE A 192 -5.11 -8.85 -11.92
CA PHE A 192 -5.67 -10.14 -12.24
C PHE A 192 -6.66 -9.96 -13.38
N GLN A 193 -6.27 -10.32 -14.61
CA GLN A 193 -7.17 -10.34 -15.76
C GLN A 193 -7.99 -9.03 -15.94
N GLY A 194 -7.32 -7.88 -15.82
CA GLY A 194 -7.92 -6.55 -15.95
C GLY A 194 -8.43 -5.92 -14.64
N VAL A 195 -8.49 -6.68 -13.54
CA VAL A 195 -8.90 -6.17 -12.23
C VAL A 195 -7.69 -5.90 -11.35
N THR A 196 -7.55 -4.66 -10.90
CA THR A 196 -6.50 -4.24 -9.97
C THR A 196 -6.87 -4.60 -8.53
N SER A 197 -6.09 -5.47 -7.90
CA SER A 197 -6.11 -5.73 -6.46
C SER A 197 -5.17 -4.76 -5.75
N GLU A 198 -5.67 -4.05 -4.75
CA GLU A 198 -4.96 -3.05 -3.93
C GLU A 198 -4.38 -3.64 -2.64
N GLY A 199 -4.50 -4.96 -2.45
CA GLY A 199 -3.96 -5.65 -1.29
C GLY A 199 -4.22 -7.15 -1.36
N MET A 200 -4.00 -7.81 -0.23
CA MET A 200 -4.20 -9.25 -0.05
C MET A 200 -4.80 -9.52 1.32
N PHE A 201 -5.71 -10.47 1.41
CA PHE A 201 -6.22 -10.93 2.70
C PHE A 201 -5.21 -11.83 3.39
N LEU A 202 -5.14 -11.76 4.72
CA LEU A 202 -4.40 -12.74 5.51
C LEU A 202 -5.20 -14.04 5.59
N GLY A 203 -4.50 -15.17 5.45
CA GLY A 203 -5.08 -16.51 5.50
C GLY A 203 -4.14 -17.50 6.14
N ALA A 204 -4.70 -18.47 6.86
CA ALA A 204 -3.96 -19.55 7.52
C ALA A 204 -4.65 -20.88 7.25
N GLY A 205 -3.86 -21.94 7.07
CA GLY A 205 -4.37 -23.29 6.85
C GLY A 205 -5.29 -23.37 5.61
N GLU A 206 -6.59 -23.55 5.83
CA GLU A 206 -7.58 -23.84 4.79
C GLU A 206 -8.18 -22.60 4.10
N GLY A 207 -7.77 -21.38 4.45
CA GLY A 207 -8.21 -20.18 3.70
C GLY A 207 -8.06 -18.86 4.45
N ILE A 208 -8.84 -17.87 4.02
CA ILE A 208 -8.81 -16.51 4.58
C ILE A 208 -9.41 -16.46 5.98
N LEU A 209 -8.83 -15.61 6.83
CA LEU A 209 -9.39 -15.23 8.13
C LEU A 209 -10.59 -14.30 7.95
N LYS A 210 -11.79 -14.75 8.35
CA LYS A 210 -13.09 -14.07 8.09
C LYS A 210 -13.78 -13.49 9.32
N ASP A 211 -13.18 -13.66 10.51
CA ASP A 211 -13.65 -13.12 11.79
C ASP A 211 -12.50 -12.41 12.55
N VAL A 212 -11.76 -11.57 11.82
CA VAL A 212 -10.66 -10.78 12.37
C VAL A 212 -11.19 -9.73 13.36
N LYS A 213 -10.51 -9.58 14.50
CA LYS A 213 -10.88 -8.61 15.54
C LYS A 213 -10.10 -7.31 15.38
N GLY A 214 -10.79 -6.18 15.54
CA GLY A 214 -10.23 -4.82 15.43
C GLY A 214 -11.28 -3.84 14.92
N GLY A 215 -11.04 -2.53 15.09
CA GLY A 215 -11.82 -1.50 14.41
C GLY A 215 -11.45 -1.42 12.92
N LEU A 216 -12.36 -0.93 12.07
CA LEU A 216 -12.07 -0.79 10.64
C LEU A 216 -10.92 0.19 10.43
N GLY A 217 -9.91 -0.22 9.66
CA GLY A 217 -8.69 0.55 9.43
C GLY A 217 -7.62 0.39 10.52
N ASP A 218 -7.95 -0.22 11.65
CA ASP A 218 -7.01 -0.43 12.76
C ASP A 218 -6.16 -1.69 12.54
N ILE A 219 -5.04 -1.76 13.28
CA ILE A 219 -4.18 -2.95 13.34
C ILE A 219 -5.01 -4.14 13.85
N PRO A 220 -5.04 -5.27 13.12
CA PRO A 220 -5.82 -6.43 13.54
C PRO A 220 -5.21 -7.12 14.76
N HIS A 221 -6.07 -7.74 15.59
CA HIS A 221 -5.68 -8.46 16.79
C HIS A 221 -5.79 -9.97 16.62
N GLY A 222 -4.93 -10.71 17.35
CA GLY A 222 -5.03 -12.18 17.44
C GLY A 222 -4.74 -12.92 16.13
N ILE A 223 -3.97 -12.31 15.23
CA ILE A 223 -3.60 -12.91 13.94
C ILE A 223 -2.62 -14.09 14.16
N PRO A 224 -2.91 -15.31 13.66
CA PRO A 224 -1.96 -16.42 13.68
C PRO A 224 -0.67 -16.08 12.92
N LEU A 225 0.49 -16.49 13.44
CA LEU A 225 1.77 -16.16 12.82
C LEU A 225 1.92 -16.78 11.41
N GLU A 226 1.36 -17.96 11.16
CA GLU A 226 1.36 -18.55 9.82
C GLU A 226 0.60 -17.70 8.79
N ALA A 227 -0.38 -16.90 9.24
CA ALA A 227 -1.17 -16.06 8.36
C ALA A 227 -0.39 -14.90 7.73
N LEU A 228 0.82 -14.65 8.24
CA LEU A 228 1.71 -13.59 7.79
C LEU A 228 2.71 -14.06 6.73
N ASN A 229 2.82 -15.36 6.48
CA ASN A 229 3.87 -15.93 5.63
C ASN A 229 3.77 -15.47 4.17
N GLU A 230 2.58 -15.49 3.58
CA GLU A 230 2.39 -15.01 2.21
C GLU A 230 2.72 -13.52 2.11
N THR A 231 2.26 -12.73 3.08
CA THR A 231 2.55 -11.29 3.16
C THR A 231 4.06 -11.03 3.22
N ARG A 232 4.81 -11.79 4.02
CA ARG A 232 6.28 -11.70 4.04
C ARG A 232 6.88 -11.97 2.67
N ASN A 233 6.47 -13.07 2.04
CA ASN A 233 6.99 -13.47 0.72
C ASN A 233 6.72 -12.41 -0.35
N PHE A 234 5.52 -11.81 -0.35
CA PHE A 234 5.18 -10.74 -1.29
C PHE A 234 5.96 -9.45 -1.02
N THR A 235 6.13 -9.06 0.26
CA THR A 235 6.96 -7.90 0.60
C THR A 235 8.42 -8.10 0.16
N GLU A 236 9.00 -9.28 0.42
CA GLU A 236 10.36 -9.58 -0.04
C GLU A 236 10.47 -9.62 -1.57
N THR A 237 9.45 -10.11 -2.25
CA THR A 237 9.39 -10.15 -3.72
C THR A 237 9.35 -8.74 -4.30
N PHE A 238 8.63 -7.82 -3.65
CA PHE A 238 8.60 -6.41 -4.06
C PHE A 238 9.96 -5.73 -3.96
N LEU A 239 10.80 -6.13 -3.00
CA LEU A 239 12.12 -5.52 -2.80
C LEU A 239 13.15 -5.94 -3.83
N LYS A 240 12.99 -7.12 -4.45
CA LYS A 240 13.85 -7.60 -5.55
C LYS A 240 13.72 -6.74 -6.81
#